data_AF-A0A8B7DKD4-F1
#
_entry.id   AF-A0A8B7DKD4-F1
#
_cell.length_a   1.000
_cell.length_b   1.000
_cell.length_c   1.000
_cell.angle_alpha   90.00
_cell.angle_beta   90.00
_cell.angle_gamma   90.00
#
_symmetry.space_group_name_H-M   'P 1'
#
loop_
_entity.id
_entity.type
_entity.pdbx_description
1 polymer ?
#
loop_
_entity_poly.entity_id
_entity_poly.type
_entity_poly.pdbx_seq_one_letter_code
_entity_poly.pdbx_strand_id
1 'polypeptide(L)'
;MTTEIKSSLPDILQTASNTAFGRTLSSRGEFHDWPFGRGVFYNSELTLMAWVNFEDHLRIMYRSEDSNFKDSYKKFQSAIRELEEKLLEVNITFAFHPEYGYLLSCPSAIGTTLIAVASVKLPRTIRHDRFRDIARNLRIHIRAKDRDALKKGWVDVYNKDRLGFTEEELLHQVADAVHKLCEIETNLENDGSFSDLLSYRSILQ
;
A
#
# COMPACT_ATOMS: atom_id res chain seq x y z
N MET A 1 -5.24 0.06 34.38
CA MET A 1 -5.23 1.53 34.26
C MET A 1 -4.97 1.87 32.81
N THR A 2 -6.02 2.12 32.04
CA THR A 2 -5.93 2.63 30.67
C THR A 2 -5.56 4.10 30.75
N THR A 3 -4.27 4.39 30.61
CA THR A 3 -3.79 5.77 30.51
C THR A 3 -4.32 6.32 29.19
N GLU A 4 -5.35 7.18 29.25
CA GLU A 4 -5.74 8.02 28.11
C GLU A 4 -4.53 8.87 27.72
N ILE A 5 -3.84 8.45 26.65
CA ILE A 5 -2.88 9.30 25.98
C ILE A 5 -3.71 10.35 25.23
N LYS A 6 -4.01 11.47 25.91
CA LYS A 6 -4.33 12.74 25.23
C LYS A 6 -3.06 13.19 24.49
N SER A 7 -2.80 12.59 23.33
CA SER A 7 -1.71 13.03 22.46
C SER A 7 -2.21 14.13 21.56
N SER A 8 -1.41 15.19 21.47
CA SER A 8 -1.48 16.33 20.56
C SER A 8 -1.37 15.97 19.07
N LEU A 9 -1.69 14.73 18.69
CA LEU A 9 -1.83 14.34 17.30
C LEU A 9 -3.14 14.96 16.79
N PRO A 10 -3.13 15.74 15.69
CA PRO A 10 -4.38 16.16 15.06
C PRO A 10 -5.21 14.90 14.83
N ASP A 11 -6.49 14.97 15.19
CA ASP A 11 -7.37 13.80 15.15
C ASP A 11 -7.20 13.09 13.81
N ILE A 12 -6.50 11.94 13.85
CA ILE A 12 -6.09 11.23 12.64
C ILE A 12 -7.32 10.80 11.86
N LEU A 13 -8.40 10.57 12.61
CA LEU A 13 -9.74 10.28 12.14
C LEU A 13 -10.30 11.53 11.43
N GLN A 14 -10.36 12.69 12.08
CA GLN A 14 -10.83 13.93 11.43
C GLN A 14 -10.02 14.27 10.17
N THR A 15 -8.70 14.08 10.22
CA THR A 15 -7.81 14.33 9.08
C THR A 15 -8.12 13.37 7.93
N ALA A 16 -8.37 12.10 8.22
CA ALA A 16 -8.70 11.09 7.22
C ALA A 16 -10.04 11.39 6.50
N SER A 17 -11.05 11.91 7.22
CA SER A 17 -12.35 12.32 6.64
C SER A 17 -12.22 13.44 5.59
N ASN A 18 -11.26 14.35 5.76
CA ASN A 18 -11.05 15.50 4.88
C ASN A 18 -10.27 15.18 3.61
N THR A 19 -9.74 13.96 3.49
CA THR A 19 -9.02 13.51 2.29
C THR A 19 -9.98 13.25 1.13
N ALA A 20 -9.47 13.18 -0.10
CA ALA A 20 -10.28 12.77 -1.25
C ALA A 20 -10.89 11.37 -1.05
N PHE A 21 -10.14 10.48 -0.41
CA PHE A 21 -10.61 9.15 -0.02
C PHE A 21 -11.74 9.25 1.01
N GLY A 22 -11.59 10.07 2.06
CA GLY A 22 -12.64 10.34 3.04
C GLY A 22 -13.95 10.86 2.42
N ARG A 23 -13.86 11.77 1.45
CA ARG A 23 -15.04 12.21 0.69
C ARG A 23 -15.73 11.08 -0.08
N THR A 24 -14.95 10.17 -0.68
CA THR A 24 -15.50 8.99 -1.36
C THR A 24 -16.24 8.09 -0.38
N LEU A 25 -15.66 7.74 0.77
CA LEU A 25 -16.37 6.88 1.73
C LEU A 25 -17.59 7.59 2.33
N SER A 26 -17.55 8.93 2.48
CA SER A 26 -18.71 9.70 2.94
C SER A 26 -19.86 9.62 1.94
N SER A 27 -19.56 9.68 0.63
CA SER A 27 -20.58 9.51 -0.41
C SER A 27 -21.18 8.09 -0.46
N ARG A 28 -20.46 7.10 0.08
CA ARG A 28 -20.92 5.70 0.23
C ARG A 28 -21.66 5.45 1.55
N GLY A 29 -21.76 6.45 2.43
CA GLY A 29 -22.41 6.33 3.74
C GLY A 29 -21.55 5.69 4.83
N GLU A 30 -20.27 5.41 4.57
CA GLU A 30 -19.37 4.67 5.49
C GLU A 30 -18.90 5.51 6.69
N PHE A 31 -19.13 6.83 6.67
CA PHE A 31 -18.90 7.74 7.80
C PHE A 31 -20.09 7.89 8.75
N HIS A 32 -21.15 7.09 8.60
CA HIS A 32 -22.27 7.07 9.54
C HIS A 32 -21.77 6.77 10.98
N ASP A 33 -22.32 7.44 12.00
CA ASP A 33 -21.91 7.31 13.41
C ASP A 33 -20.45 7.69 13.75
N TRP A 34 -19.76 8.45 12.90
CA TRP A 34 -18.38 8.87 13.17
C TRP A 34 -18.22 9.58 14.53
N PRO A 35 -17.21 9.26 15.38
CA PRO A 35 -16.13 8.26 15.22
C PRO A 35 -16.41 6.91 15.93
N PHE A 36 -17.66 6.60 16.28
CA PHE A 36 -18.00 5.41 17.08
C PHE A 36 -17.55 4.11 16.41
N GLY A 37 -16.89 3.23 17.18
CA GLY A 37 -16.41 1.92 16.71
C GLY A 37 -15.12 1.96 15.89
N ARG A 38 -14.48 3.13 15.69
CA ARG A 38 -13.23 3.28 14.94
C ARG A 38 -12.03 3.37 15.85
N GLY A 39 -10.88 2.91 15.35
CA GLY A 39 -9.63 2.97 16.11
C GLY A 39 -8.39 2.77 15.26
N VAL A 40 -7.25 3.14 15.84
CA VAL A 40 -5.93 2.87 15.28
C VAL A 40 -5.10 2.18 16.35
N PHE A 41 -4.63 0.97 16.04
CA PHE A 41 -3.60 0.28 16.81
C PHE A 41 -2.23 0.55 16.18
N TYR A 42 -1.19 0.64 17.01
CA TYR A 42 0.20 0.70 16.57
C TYR A 42 1.12 0.14 17.66
N ASN A 43 2.24 -0.47 17.26
CA ASN A 43 3.30 -0.85 18.20
C ASN A 43 4.18 0.34 18.57
N SER A 44 4.98 0.20 19.63
CA SER A 44 5.90 1.24 20.13
C SER A 44 6.86 1.77 19.06
N GLU A 45 7.27 0.92 18.13
CA GLU A 45 8.21 1.26 17.07
C GLU A 45 7.53 1.91 15.84
N LEU A 46 6.20 2.00 15.82
CA LEU A 46 5.41 2.50 14.67
C LEU A 46 5.69 1.76 13.35
N THR A 47 6.09 0.48 13.45
CA THR A 47 6.36 -0.40 12.31
C THR A 47 5.18 -1.29 11.96
N LEU A 48 4.30 -1.61 12.91
CA LEU A 48 3.06 -2.34 12.68
C LEU A 48 1.89 -1.49 13.16
N MET A 49 0.90 -1.31 12.28
CA MET A 49 -0.29 -0.52 12.55
C MET A 49 -1.53 -1.24 12.03
N ALA A 50 -2.67 -1.04 12.68
CA ALA A 50 -3.96 -1.50 12.17
C ALA A 50 -5.01 -0.40 12.31
N TRP A 51 -5.73 -0.12 11.22
CA TRP A 51 -6.92 0.73 11.26
C TRP A 51 -8.15 -0.16 11.37
N VAL A 52 -9.05 0.20 12.29
CA VAL A 52 -10.26 -0.57 12.60
C VAL A 52 -11.49 0.22 12.15
N ASN A 53 -12.36 -0.44 11.40
CA ASN A 53 -13.66 0.07 10.91
C ASN A 53 -13.57 1.38 10.10
N PHE A 54 -12.63 1.45 9.15
CA PHE A 54 -12.51 2.59 8.23
C PHE A 54 -13.29 2.31 6.93
N GLU A 55 -12.61 1.97 5.82
CA GLU A 55 -13.30 1.45 4.61
C GLU A 55 -13.69 -0.02 4.80
N ASP A 56 -12.79 -0.80 5.41
CA ASP A 56 -13.01 -2.20 5.78
C ASP A 56 -12.89 -2.38 7.29
N HIS A 57 -13.30 -3.54 7.81
CA HIS A 57 -13.18 -3.86 9.23
C HIS A 57 -11.76 -3.71 9.76
N LEU A 58 -10.76 -4.09 8.96
CA LEU A 58 -9.37 -4.06 9.37
C LEU A 58 -8.45 -3.74 8.19
N ARG A 59 -7.54 -2.79 8.39
CA ARG A 59 -6.43 -2.51 7.47
C ARG A 59 -5.13 -2.54 8.24
N ILE A 60 -4.35 -3.59 8.02
CA ILE A 60 -3.06 -3.82 8.70
C ILE A 60 -1.93 -3.37 7.79
N MET A 61 -0.97 -2.65 8.36
CA MET A 61 0.16 -2.09 7.64
C MET A 61 1.44 -2.42 8.39
N TYR A 62 2.44 -2.87 7.65
CA TYR A 62 3.80 -2.97 8.13
C TYR A 62 4.68 -1.99 7.37
N ARG A 63 5.53 -1.26 8.10
CA ARG A 63 6.51 -0.32 7.56
C ARG A 63 7.90 -0.69 8.06
N SER A 64 8.85 -0.69 7.13
CA SER A 64 10.27 -0.74 7.40
C SER A 64 10.98 0.43 6.72
N GLU A 65 12.11 0.85 7.27
CA GLU A 65 13.04 1.75 6.57
C GLU A 65 13.98 0.98 5.63
N ASP A 66 14.12 -0.34 5.83
CA ASP A 66 14.92 -1.21 4.98
C ASP A 66 14.22 -1.46 3.63
N SER A 67 15.01 -1.53 2.55
CA SER A 67 14.53 -1.89 1.21
C SER A 67 14.27 -3.39 1.02
N ASN A 68 14.42 -4.19 2.08
CA ASN A 68 14.25 -5.64 2.02
C ASN A 68 12.77 -6.03 2.19
N PHE A 69 12.07 -6.14 1.05
CA PHE A 69 10.68 -6.58 1.00
C PHE A 69 10.47 -7.96 1.63
N LYS A 70 11.41 -8.89 1.45
CA LYS A 70 11.28 -10.27 1.93
C LYS A 70 11.21 -10.33 3.46
N ASP A 71 12.14 -9.65 4.14
CA ASP A 71 12.16 -9.66 5.60
C ASP A 71 11.04 -8.83 6.20
N SER A 72 10.67 -7.72 5.56
CA SER A 72 9.50 -6.92 5.94
C SER A 72 8.21 -7.73 5.82
N TYR A 73 8.04 -8.47 4.73
CA TYR A 73 6.87 -9.30 4.50
C TYR A 73 6.80 -10.48 5.46
N LYS A 74 7.92 -11.14 5.80
CA LYS A 74 7.93 -12.19 6.83
C LYS A 74 7.44 -11.70 8.18
N LYS A 75 7.87 -10.52 8.62
CA LYS A 75 7.43 -9.91 9.88
C LYS A 75 5.94 -9.56 9.82
N PHE A 76 5.49 -8.99 8.70
CA PHE A 76 4.07 -8.73 8.47
C PHE A 76 3.23 -10.01 8.52
N GLN A 77 3.62 -11.04 7.77
CA GLN A 77 2.96 -12.33 7.73
C GLN A 77 2.89 -12.99 9.12
N SER A 78 3.96 -12.90 9.92
CA SER A 78 3.95 -13.41 11.30
C SER A 78 2.88 -12.71 12.14
N ALA A 79 2.74 -11.39 12.03
CA ALA A 79 1.73 -10.63 12.76
C ALA A 79 0.30 -10.96 12.29
N ILE A 80 0.09 -11.18 10.98
CA ILE A 80 -1.20 -11.63 10.45
C ILE A 80 -1.56 -13.00 11.01
N ARG A 81 -0.63 -13.96 11.01
CA ARG A 81 -0.89 -15.32 11.52
C ARG A 81 -1.23 -15.32 13.00
N GLU A 82 -0.52 -14.56 13.81
CA GLU A 82 -0.83 -14.42 15.25
C GLU A 82 -2.23 -13.81 15.46
N LEU A 83 -2.60 -12.80 14.66
CA LEU A 83 -3.95 -12.24 14.71
C LEU A 83 -5.01 -13.27 14.30
N GLU A 84 -4.80 -14.03 13.23
CA GLU A 84 -5.72 -15.08 12.79
C GLU A 84 -5.93 -16.13 13.89
N GLU A 85 -4.86 -16.57 14.55
CA GLU A 85 -4.93 -17.49 15.68
C GLU A 85 -5.79 -16.92 16.82
N LYS A 86 -5.62 -15.63 17.15
CA LYS A 86 -6.44 -14.96 18.18
C LYS A 86 -7.90 -14.74 17.79
N LEU A 87 -8.19 -14.48 16.52
CA LEU A 87 -9.56 -14.39 16.04
C LEU A 87 -10.25 -15.75 16.07
N LEU A 88 -9.53 -16.83 15.78
CA LEU A 88 -10.04 -18.20 15.86
C LEU A 88 -10.41 -18.61 17.30
N GLU A 89 -9.66 -18.14 18.32
CA GLU A 89 -10.00 -18.37 19.73
C GLU A 89 -11.41 -17.83 20.10
N VAL A 90 -11.91 -16.84 19.35
CA VAL A 90 -13.26 -16.26 19.51
C VAL A 90 -14.20 -16.61 18.35
N ASN A 91 -13.87 -17.65 17.57
CA ASN A 91 -14.66 -18.16 16.46
C ASN A 91 -14.93 -17.13 15.35
N ILE A 92 -13.96 -16.25 15.09
CA ILE A 92 -13.98 -15.27 13.99
C ILE A 92 -12.92 -15.66 12.96
N THR A 93 -13.26 -15.56 11.68
CA THR A 93 -12.34 -15.76 10.54
C THR A 93 -12.43 -14.58 9.58
N PHE A 94 -11.39 -14.37 8.78
CA PHE A 94 -11.47 -13.41 7.67
C PHE A 94 -12.41 -13.91 6.58
N ALA A 95 -13.11 -12.97 5.94
CA ALA A 95 -13.98 -13.28 4.82
C ALA A 95 -13.15 -13.75 3.62
N PHE A 96 -13.33 -15.00 3.23
CA PHE A 96 -12.56 -15.65 2.16
C PHE A 96 -13.47 -16.45 1.24
N HIS A 97 -13.19 -16.40 -0.06
CA HIS A 97 -13.84 -17.21 -1.09
C HIS A 97 -12.80 -18.00 -1.88
N PRO A 98 -13.01 -19.31 -2.17
CA PRO A 98 -12.02 -20.14 -2.86
C PRO A 98 -11.56 -19.60 -4.22
N GLU A 99 -12.44 -18.94 -4.97
CA GLU A 99 -12.14 -18.37 -6.28
C GLU A 99 -11.63 -16.92 -6.22
N TYR A 100 -12.02 -16.17 -5.19
CA TYR A 100 -11.80 -14.71 -5.14
C TYR A 100 -10.82 -14.27 -4.05
N GLY A 101 -10.30 -15.20 -3.25
CA GLY A 101 -9.41 -14.90 -2.14
C GLY A 101 -10.13 -14.17 -1.01
N TYR A 102 -9.39 -13.30 -0.33
CA TYR A 102 -9.95 -12.43 0.72
C TYR A 102 -10.89 -11.38 0.12
N LEU A 103 -12.00 -11.16 0.82
CA LEU A 103 -13.07 -10.27 0.39
C LEU A 103 -13.00 -8.96 1.16
N LEU A 104 -13.09 -7.85 0.43
CA LEU A 104 -13.17 -6.49 0.94
C LEU A 104 -14.39 -5.78 0.36
N SER A 105 -14.72 -4.62 0.92
CA SER A 105 -15.89 -3.81 0.55
C SER A 105 -15.78 -3.24 -0.87
N CYS A 106 -14.57 -3.11 -1.41
CA CYS A 106 -14.32 -2.68 -2.78
C CYS A 106 -13.94 -3.87 -3.67
N PRO A 107 -14.69 -4.21 -4.75
CA PRO A 107 -14.39 -5.34 -5.62
C PRO A 107 -13.01 -5.30 -6.27
N SER A 108 -12.43 -4.11 -6.49
CA SER A 108 -11.06 -3.99 -7.02
C SER A 108 -9.96 -4.34 -6.01
N ALA A 109 -10.32 -4.59 -4.74
CA ALA A 109 -9.39 -4.82 -3.65
C ALA A 109 -9.29 -6.28 -3.20
N ILE A 110 -10.12 -7.18 -3.76
CA ILE A 110 -10.18 -8.61 -3.40
C ILE A 110 -8.96 -9.40 -3.92
N GLY A 111 -8.85 -10.67 -3.54
CA GLY A 111 -7.71 -11.54 -3.88
C GLY A 111 -6.77 -11.68 -2.70
N THR A 112 -5.49 -11.35 -2.88
CA THR A 112 -4.54 -11.26 -1.76
C THR A 112 -4.81 -10.06 -0.88
N THR A 113 -5.49 -9.03 -1.39
CA THR A 113 -5.68 -7.70 -0.79
C THR A 113 -4.38 -6.92 -0.53
N LEU A 114 -3.22 -7.53 -0.80
CA LEU A 114 -1.91 -6.98 -0.50
C LEU A 114 -1.60 -5.77 -1.40
N ILE A 115 -1.14 -4.71 -0.77
CA ILE A 115 -0.55 -3.55 -1.46
C ILE A 115 0.89 -3.42 -0.96
N ALA A 116 1.83 -3.92 -1.75
CA ALA A 116 3.25 -3.72 -1.53
C ALA A 116 3.64 -2.32 -2.01
N VAL A 117 4.30 -1.54 -1.15
CA VAL A 117 4.65 -0.13 -1.43
C VAL A 117 6.14 0.10 -1.20
N ALA A 118 6.79 0.75 -2.16
CA ALA A 118 8.12 1.32 -2.00
C ALA A 118 8.07 2.84 -2.21
N SER A 119 8.62 3.61 -1.28
CA SER A 119 8.81 5.04 -1.47
C SER A 119 10.20 5.29 -2.06
N VAL A 120 10.23 5.91 -3.25
CA VAL A 120 11.44 6.10 -4.06
C VAL A 120 11.55 7.54 -4.55
N LYS A 121 12.79 7.98 -4.83
CA LYS A 121 13.08 9.32 -5.33
C LYS A 121 13.46 9.25 -6.81
N LEU A 122 12.57 9.72 -7.67
CA LEU A 122 12.64 9.63 -9.13
C LEU A 122 12.39 11.00 -9.81
N PRO A 123 13.24 12.02 -9.57
CA PRO A 123 12.97 13.39 -10.01
C PRO A 123 12.96 13.58 -11.53
N ARG A 124 13.65 12.73 -12.31
CA ARG A 124 13.70 12.80 -13.78
C ARG A 124 12.68 11.85 -14.41
N THR A 125 12.62 10.60 -13.94
CA THR A 125 11.81 9.52 -14.53
C THR A 125 10.32 9.87 -14.54
N ILE A 126 9.78 10.40 -13.43
CA ILE A 126 8.35 10.72 -13.33
C ILE A 126 7.92 11.91 -14.20
N ARG A 127 8.90 12.68 -14.70
CA ARG A 127 8.67 13.84 -15.58
C ARG A 127 8.86 13.50 -17.06
N HIS A 128 9.35 12.31 -17.36
CA HIS A 128 9.56 11.87 -18.74
C HIS A 128 8.21 11.58 -19.42
N ASP A 129 8.05 11.98 -20.68
CA ASP A 129 6.77 11.87 -21.41
C ASP A 129 6.27 10.42 -21.51
N ARG A 130 7.20 9.46 -21.55
CA ARG A 130 6.92 8.01 -21.66
C ARG A 130 6.67 7.33 -20.32
N PHE A 131 6.72 8.05 -19.20
CA PHE A 131 6.56 7.47 -17.86
C PHE A 131 5.23 6.74 -17.67
N ARG A 132 4.13 7.28 -18.23
CA ARG A 132 2.82 6.64 -18.15
C ARG A 132 2.80 5.28 -18.83
N ASP A 133 3.54 5.11 -19.92
CA ASP A 133 3.65 3.83 -20.62
C ASP A 133 4.48 2.84 -19.82
N ILE A 134 5.58 3.29 -19.21
CA ILE A 134 6.37 2.46 -18.29
C ILE A 134 5.50 1.96 -17.14
N ALA A 135 4.81 2.87 -16.43
CA ALA A 135 3.98 2.49 -15.28
C ALA A 135 2.86 1.51 -15.68
N ARG A 136 2.27 1.68 -16.87
CA ARG A 136 1.28 0.75 -17.42
C ARG A 136 1.88 -0.63 -17.69
N ASN A 137 3.06 -0.70 -18.29
CA ASN A 137 3.72 -1.95 -18.63
C ASN A 137 4.23 -2.71 -17.41
N LEU A 138 4.74 -1.98 -16.41
CA LEU A 138 5.13 -2.54 -15.12
C LEU A 138 3.92 -2.91 -14.24
N ARG A 139 2.70 -2.53 -14.67
CA ARG A 139 1.44 -2.74 -13.94
C ARG A 139 1.51 -2.21 -12.50
N ILE A 140 2.03 -1.00 -12.37
CA ILE A 140 2.16 -0.30 -11.08
C ILE A 140 1.26 0.94 -11.04
N HIS A 141 0.93 1.35 -9.84
CA HIS A 141 0.42 2.66 -9.53
C HIS A 141 1.49 3.51 -8.85
N ILE A 142 1.38 4.82 -9.05
CA ILE A 142 2.34 5.79 -8.52
C ILE A 142 1.58 6.94 -7.88
N ARG A 143 1.99 7.30 -6.68
CA ARG A 143 1.35 8.37 -5.90
C ARG A 143 2.40 9.17 -5.15
N ALA A 144 2.36 10.49 -5.24
CA ALA A 144 3.11 11.34 -4.32
C ALA A 144 2.26 11.67 -3.09
N LYS A 145 2.91 11.80 -1.93
CA LYS A 145 2.25 12.20 -0.67
C LYS A 145 1.54 13.56 -0.81
N ASP A 146 2.22 14.52 -1.43
CA ASP A 146 1.73 15.87 -1.68
C ASP A 146 2.45 16.49 -2.90
N ARG A 147 2.09 17.74 -3.23
CA ARG A 147 2.69 18.47 -4.37
C ARG A 147 4.18 18.77 -4.17
N ASP A 148 4.66 18.92 -2.94
CA ASP A 148 6.06 19.22 -2.67
C ASP A 148 6.93 17.96 -2.82
N ALA A 149 6.47 16.82 -2.29
CA ALA A 149 7.06 15.51 -2.53
C ALA A 149 7.18 15.22 -4.03
N LEU A 150 6.09 15.44 -4.79
CA LEU A 150 6.10 15.27 -6.24
C LEU A 150 7.13 16.16 -6.93
N LYS A 151 7.21 17.45 -6.56
CA LYS A 151 8.23 18.37 -7.09
C LYS A 151 9.65 17.89 -6.80
N LYS A 152 9.90 17.31 -5.62
CA LYS A 152 11.20 16.76 -5.21
C LYS A 152 11.49 15.36 -5.77
N GLY A 153 10.53 14.75 -6.48
CA GLY A 153 10.65 13.42 -7.08
C GLY A 153 10.28 12.27 -6.14
N TRP A 154 9.78 12.53 -4.94
CA TRP A 154 9.38 11.47 -4.00
C TRP A 154 8.00 10.92 -4.34
N VAL A 155 7.95 9.61 -4.63
CA VAL A 155 6.74 8.90 -5.00
C VAL A 155 6.68 7.51 -4.35
N ASP A 156 5.47 7.07 -4.03
CA ASP A 156 5.15 5.69 -3.68
C ASP A 156 4.87 4.91 -4.97
N VAL A 157 5.54 3.78 -5.14
CA VAL A 157 5.31 2.79 -6.20
C VAL A 157 4.67 1.55 -5.58
N TYR A 158 3.56 1.08 -6.15
CA TYR A 158 2.83 -0.07 -5.63
C TYR A 158 2.12 -0.89 -6.72
N ASN A 159 1.87 -2.16 -6.43
CA ASN A 159 1.20 -3.08 -7.37
C ASN A 159 -0.21 -2.61 -7.72
N LYS A 160 -0.58 -2.77 -9.00
CA LYS A 160 -1.94 -2.55 -9.48
C LYS A 160 -2.84 -3.75 -9.17
N ASP A 161 -2.29 -4.95 -9.32
CA ASP A 161 -3.04 -6.20 -9.27
C ASP A 161 -3.08 -6.80 -7.86
N ARG A 162 -4.11 -7.59 -7.58
CA ARG A 162 -4.34 -8.22 -6.25
C ARG A 162 -5.02 -9.57 -6.37
N LEU A 163 -5.99 -9.66 -7.28
CA LEU A 163 -6.68 -10.91 -7.64
C LEU A 163 -5.92 -11.64 -8.74
N GLY A 164 -5.80 -12.96 -8.62
CA GLY A 164 -5.13 -13.83 -9.59
C GLY A 164 -3.61 -13.89 -9.45
N PHE A 165 -3.06 -13.34 -8.36
CA PHE A 165 -1.63 -13.36 -8.04
C PHE A 165 -1.46 -13.80 -6.58
N THR A 166 -0.31 -14.37 -6.27
CA THR A 166 0.14 -14.62 -4.90
C THR A 166 0.77 -13.36 -4.29
N GLU A 167 0.85 -13.27 -2.97
CA GLU A 167 1.55 -12.15 -2.30
C GLU A 167 3.02 -12.06 -2.72
N GLU A 168 3.70 -13.20 -2.90
CA GLU A 168 5.10 -13.26 -3.30
C GLU A 168 5.32 -12.69 -4.71
N GLU A 169 4.45 -13.03 -5.66
CA GLU A 169 4.51 -12.48 -7.02
C GLU A 169 4.33 -10.95 -7.01
N LEU A 170 3.40 -10.44 -6.19
CA LEU A 170 3.17 -8.99 -6.08
C LEU A 170 4.36 -8.26 -5.45
N LEU A 171 5.01 -8.86 -4.45
CA LEU A 171 6.23 -8.31 -3.83
C LEU A 171 7.40 -8.27 -4.82
N HIS A 172 7.62 -9.36 -5.56
CA HIS A 172 8.64 -9.42 -6.60
C HIS A 172 8.35 -8.40 -7.72
N GLN A 173 7.10 -8.30 -8.16
CA GLN A 173 6.70 -7.33 -9.18
C GLN A 173 7.04 -5.89 -8.76
N VAL A 174 6.74 -5.50 -7.53
CA VAL A 174 7.04 -4.15 -7.03
C VAL A 174 8.55 -3.93 -6.90
N ALA A 175 9.30 -4.92 -6.38
CA ALA A 175 10.75 -4.84 -6.28
C ALA A 175 11.42 -4.66 -7.66
N ASP A 176 11.02 -5.46 -8.65
CA ASP A 176 11.53 -5.39 -10.01
C ASP A 176 11.18 -4.05 -10.68
N ALA A 177 9.94 -3.59 -10.50
CA ALA A 177 9.49 -2.31 -11.03
C ALA A 177 10.30 -1.14 -10.44
N VAL A 178 10.55 -1.16 -9.12
CA VAL A 178 11.37 -0.15 -8.45
C VAL A 178 12.81 -0.19 -8.95
N HIS A 179 13.40 -1.37 -9.07
CA HIS A 179 14.77 -1.53 -9.57
C HIS A 179 14.92 -0.90 -10.96
N LYS A 180 14.01 -1.21 -11.88
CA LYS A 180 14.00 -0.65 -13.24
C LYS A 180 13.79 0.86 -13.26
N LEU A 181 12.89 1.38 -12.43
CA LEU A 181 12.69 2.82 -12.34
C LEU A 181 13.95 3.53 -11.84
N CYS A 182 14.68 2.93 -10.91
CA CYS A 182 15.97 3.44 -10.45
C CYS A 182 17.04 3.38 -11.56
N GLU A 183 17.10 2.31 -12.35
CA GLU A 183 18.00 2.22 -13.51
C GLU A 183 17.72 3.33 -14.53
N ILE A 184 16.44 3.57 -14.87
CA ILE A 184 16.06 4.68 -15.76
C ILE A 184 16.47 6.02 -15.16
N GLU A 185 16.24 6.23 -13.86
CA GLU A 185 16.61 7.47 -13.18
C GLU A 185 18.13 7.72 -13.26
N THR A 186 18.94 6.68 -13.05
CA THR A 186 20.40 6.75 -13.16
C THR A 186 20.86 7.03 -14.58
N ASN A 187 20.24 6.43 -15.60
CA ASN A 187 20.59 6.70 -17.00
C ASN A 187 20.24 8.14 -17.40
N LEU A 188 19.04 8.61 -17.03
CA LEU A 188 18.62 9.98 -17.25
C LEU A 188 19.52 10.99 -16.51
N GLU A 189 20.12 10.60 -15.39
CA GLU A 189 21.10 11.41 -14.66
C GLU A 189 22.46 11.49 -15.36
N ASN A 190 22.95 10.38 -15.88
CA ASN A 190 24.31 10.27 -16.41
C ASN A 190 24.45 10.85 -17.83
N ASP A 191 23.63 10.37 -18.77
CA ASP A 191 23.75 10.70 -20.19
C ASP A 191 22.43 11.14 -20.83
N GLY A 192 21.35 11.23 -20.03
CA GLY A 192 20.02 11.56 -20.52
C GLY A 192 19.40 10.44 -21.36
N SER A 193 20.03 9.26 -21.41
CA SER A 193 19.51 8.12 -22.14
C SER A 193 18.29 7.56 -21.41
N PHE A 194 17.29 7.20 -22.21
CA PHE A 194 16.08 6.57 -21.73
C PHE A 194 16.00 5.17 -22.32
N SER A 195 16.17 4.16 -21.47
CA SER A 195 16.04 2.76 -21.87
C SER A 195 14.56 2.46 -22.15
N ASP A 196 14.24 2.08 -23.40
CA ASP A 196 12.85 1.80 -23.79
C ASP A 196 12.37 0.46 -23.20
N LEU A 197 11.63 0.54 -22.09
CA LEU A 197 11.05 -0.61 -21.41
C LEU A 197 9.78 -1.17 -22.08
N LEU A 198 9.38 -0.68 -23.27
CA LEU A 198 8.23 -1.24 -23.99
C LEU A 198 8.35 -2.74 -24.30
N SER A 199 9.57 -3.29 -24.31
CA SER A 199 9.83 -4.71 -24.53
C SER A 199 9.68 -5.58 -23.28
N TYR A 200 9.63 -4.98 -22.08
CA TYR A 200 9.52 -5.74 -20.84
C TYR A 200 8.09 -6.24 -20.66
N ARG A 201 7.89 -7.52 -20.96
CA ARG A 201 6.74 -8.28 -20.49
C ARG A 201 7.02 -8.70 -19.06
N SER A 202 6.12 -8.33 -18.14
CA SER A 202 6.11 -8.89 -16.79
C SER A 202 6.21 -10.42 -16.90
N ILE A 203 7.07 -11.02 -16.08
CA ILE A 203 7.37 -12.46 -16.08
C ILE A 203 6.13 -13.29 -15.70
N LEU A 204 5.06 -12.64 -15.23
CA LEU A 204 3.82 -13.24 -14.75
C LEU A 204 2.77 -13.43 -15.87
N GLN A 205 3.16 -13.93 -17.04
CA GLN A 205 2.24 -14.34 -18.11
C GLN A 205 2.16 -15.86 -18.26
#